data_AF-W4QRT1-F1
#
_entry.id   AF-W4QRT1-F1
#
_cell.length_a   1.000
_cell.length_b   1.000
_cell.length_c   1.000
_cell.angle_alpha   90.00
_cell.angle_beta   90.00
_cell.angle_gamma   90.00
#
_symmetry.space_group_name_H-M   'P 1'
#
loop_
_entity.id
_entity.type
_entity.pdbx_description
1 polymer ?
#
loop_
_entity_poly.entity_id
_entity_poly.type
_entity_poly.pdbx_seq_one_letter_code
_entity_poly.pdbx_strand_id
1 'polypeptide(L)'
;MDSQIEEKKRPEWLKWTIRVILGYAALLALILAVTIIAILITFTFIVIDSFSETTRLGLISEQYLVPVSEFMWKLFTWLIPGL
;
A
#
# COMPACT_ATOMS: atom_id res chain seq x y z
N MET A 1 34.39 -31.77 -31.10
CA MET A 1 33.88 -31.95 -29.72
C MET A 1 32.94 -30.79 -29.47
N ASP A 2 31.69 -31.00 -29.86
CA ASP A 2 30.59 -30.08 -29.64
C ASP A 2 30.22 -30.05 -28.16
N SER A 3 30.50 -28.93 -27.50
CA SER A 3 29.80 -28.54 -26.28
C SER A 3 29.03 -27.28 -26.58
N GLN A 4 27.95 -27.45 -27.35
CA GLN A 4 26.86 -26.48 -27.48
C GLN A 4 26.30 -26.27 -26.07
N ILE A 5 26.81 -25.28 -25.36
CA ILE A 5 26.13 -24.74 -24.20
C ILE A 5 24.86 -24.12 -24.77
N GLU A 6 23.76 -24.87 -24.72
CA GLU A 6 22.42 -24.32 -24.85
C GLU A 6 22.26 -23.28 -23.74
N GLU A 7 22.70 -22.05 -24.02
CA GLU A 7 22.21 -20.88 -23.33
C GLU A 7 20.71 -20.86 -23.60
N LYS A 8 19.98 -21.46 -22.65
CA LYS A 8 18.53 -21.39 -22.52
C LYS A 8 18.17 -19.91 -22.51
N LYS A 9 17.96 -19.34 -23.70
CA LYS A 9 17.54 -17.95 -23.95
C LYS A 9 16.27 -17.73 -23.14
N ARG A 10 16.42 -17.33 -21.88
CA ARG A 10 15.29 -16.94 -21.05
C ARG A 10 14.71 -15.73 -21.78
N PRO A 11 13.48 -15.82 -22.31
CA PRO A 11 12.97 -14.79 -23.18
C PRO A 11 13.03 -13.45 -22.46
N GLU A 12 13.63 -12.44 -23.09
CA GLU A 12 13.86 -11.13 -22.48
C GLU A 12 12.56 -10.49 -21.98
N TRP A 13 11.46 -10.78 -22.69
CA TRP A 13 10.10 -10.40 -22.31
C TRP A 13 9.68 -10.96 -20.94
N LEU A 14 10.09 -12.19 -20.59
CA LEU A 14 9.75 -12.80 -19.30
C LEU A 14 10.48 -12.11 -18.14
N LYS A 15 11.76 -11.75 -18.33
CA LYS A 15 12.51 -10.94 -17.35
C LYS A 15 11.87 -9.56 -17.17
N TRP A 16 11.38 -8.96 -18.24
CA TRP A 16 10.74 -7.64 -18.21
C TRP A 16 9.38 -7.69 -17.49
N THR A 17 8.53 -8.66 -17.83
CA THR A 17 7.24 -8.87 -17.16
C THR A 17 7.40 -9.13 -15.66
N ILE A 18 8.37 -9.96 -15.24
CA ILE A 18 8.66 -10.19 -13.82
C ILE A 18 9.05 -8.87 -13.14
N ARG A 19 9.86 -8.02 -13.77
CA ARG A 19 10.27 -6.74 -13.20
C ARG A 19 9.10 -5.77 -13.02
N VAL A 20 8.17 -5.73 -13.99
CA VAL A 20 6.94 -4.93 -13.89
C VAL A 20 6.05 -5.43 -12.77
N ILE A 21 5.85 -6.76 -12.67
CA ILE A 21 5.06 -7.37 -11.59
C ILE A 21 5.69 -7.10 -10.23
N LEU A 22 7.02 -7.19 -10.11
CA LEU A 22 7.73 -6.87 -8.87
C LEU A 22 7.59 -5.39 -8.48
N GLY A 23 7.62 -4.49 -9.46
CA GLY A 23 7.38 -3.06 -9.25
C GLY A 23 5.96 -2.79 -8.75
N TYR A 24 4.97 -3.46 -9.34
CA TYR A 24 3.57 -3.38 -8.88
C TYR A 24 3.41 -3.93 -7.46
N ALA A 25 4.01 -5.09 -7.15
CA ALA A 25 3.99 -5.67 -5.81
C ALA A 25 4.67 -4.77 -4.76
N ALA A 26 5.78 -4.12 -5.13
CA ALA A 26 6.47 -3.16 -4.26
C ALA A 26 5.60 -1.91 -4.01
N LEU A 27 4.89 -1.42 -5.03
CA LEU A 27 3.97 -0.30 -4.90
C LEU A 27 2.78 -0.65 -4.00
N LEU A 28 2.21 -1.85 -4.15
CA LEU A 28 1.17 -2.36 -3.25
C LEU A 28 1.67 -2.47 -1.81
N ALA A 29 2.87 -3.03 -1.60
CA ALA A 29 3.48 -3.13 -0.28
C ALA A 29 3.70 -1.76 0.36
N LEU A 30 4.10 -0.76 -0.44
CA LEU A 30 4.27 0.62 0.01
C LEU A 30 2.93 1.22 0.48
N ILE A 31 1.86 1.07 -0.32
CA ILE A 31 0.53 1.55 0.06
C ILE A 31 0.08 0.91 1.37
N LEU A 32 0.23 -0.42 1.48
CA LEU A 32 -0.15 -1.16 2.68
C LEU A 32 0.65 -0.70 3.91
N ALA A 33 1.96 -0.47 3.76
CA ALA A 33 2.81 0.03 4.83
C ALA A 33 2.35 1.42 5.30
N VAL A 34 2.04 2.33 4.37
CA VAL A 34 1.52 3.66 4.70
C VAL A 34 0.17 3.56 5.43
N THR A 35 -0.72 2.67 4.98
CA THR A 35 -2.01 2.44 5.67
C THR A 35 -1.81 1.96 7.10
N ILE A 36 -0.91 1.00 7.34
CA ILE A 36 -0.61 0.50 8.69
C ILE A 36 -0.06 1.63 9.57
N ILE A 37 0.87 2.44 9.05
CA ILE A 37 1.42 3.59 9.77
C ILE A 37 0.31 4.58 10.14
N ALA A 38 -0.58 4.91 9.20
CA ALA A 38 -1.69 5.82 9.46
C ALA A 38 -2.65 5.28 10.54
N ILE A 39 -2.96 3.99 10.52
CA ILE A 39 -3.78 3.32 11.55
C ILE A 39 -3.07 3.41 12.92
N LEU A 40 -1.77 3.13 12.98
CA LEU A 40 -1.00 3.20 14.23
C LEU A 40 -1.00 4.62 14.80
N ILE A 41 -0.77 5.63 13.97
CA ILE A 41 -0.81 7.04 14.39
C ILE A 41 -2.20 7.41 14.91
N THR A 42 -3.25 7.02 14.19
CA THR A 42 -4.64 7.26 14.58
C THR A 42 -4.94 6.61 15.93
N PHE A 43 -4.51 5.37 16.12
CA PHE A 43 -4.66 4.65 17.37
C PHE A 43 -3.91 5.34 18.52
N THR A 44 -2.68 5.79 18.28
CA THR A 44 -1.91 6.57 19.26
C THR A 44 -2.63 7.87 19.64
N PHE A 45 -3.21 8.59 18.67
CA PHE A 45 -3.99 9.78 18.96
C PHE A 45 -5.24 9.50 19.77
N ILE A 46 -5.99 8.43 19.46
CA ILE A 46 -7.16 8.02 20.25
C ILE A 46 -6.76 7.69 21.69
N VAL A 47 -5.64 6.99 21.88
CA VAL A 47 -5.13 6.67 23.22
C VAL A 47 -4.77 7.96 23.97
N ILE A 48 -4.02 8.87 23.35
CA ILE A 48 -3.67 10.17 23.96
C ILE A 48 -4.93 10.98 24.29
N ASP A 49 -5.93 10.98 23.40
CA ASP A 49 -7.20 11.68 23.59
C ASP A 49 -7.99 11.09 24.76
N SER A 50 -8.07 9.75 24.83
CA SER A 50 -8.72 9.02 25.92
C SER A 50 -8.06 9.26 27.27
N PHE A 51 -6.75 9.53 27.30
CA PHE A 51 -6.03 9.90 28.52
C PHE A 51 -6.06 11.41 28.82
N SER A 52 -6.34 12.26 27.82
CA SER A 52 -6.32 13.74 27.95
C SER A 52 -7.70 14.39 28.03
N GLU A 53 -8.81 13.63 27.99
CA GLU A 53 -10.21 14.12 28.06
C GLU A 53 -10.51 15.35 27.18
N THR A 54 -9.87 15.47 26.00
CA THR A 54 -9.93 16.69 25.19
C THR A 54 -10.61 16.44 23.84
N THR A 55 -11.93 16.65 23.77
CA THR A 55 -12.87 16.47 22.63
C THR A 55 -12.42 17.00 21.24
N ARG A 56 -11.30 17.71 21.14
CA ARG A 56 -10.74 18.27 19.90
C ARG A 56 -10.17 17.22 18.95
N LEU A 57 -9.66 16.08 19.44
CA LEU A 57 -9.05 15.07 18.56
C LEU A 57 -10.12 14.22 17.84
N GLY A 58 -11.27 13.95 18.45
CA GLY A 58 -12.43 13.37 17.79
C GLY A 58 -12.92 14.19 16.57
N LEU A 59 -12.97 15.53 16.70
CA LEU A 59 -13.34 16.43 15.60
C LEU A 59 -12.30 16.44 14.46
N ILE A 60 -11.00 16.33 14.79
CA ILE A 60 -9.94 16.22 13.78
C ILE A 60 -10.03 14.89 13.03
N SER A 61 -10.41 13.81 13.71
CA SER A 61 -10.64 12.50 13.09
C SER A 61 -11.78 12.55 12.07
N GLU A 62 -12.94 13.11 12.44
CA GLU A 62 -14.07 13.25 11.51
C GLU A 62 -13.73 14.16 10.32
N GLN A 63 -13.02 15.25 10.57
CA GLN A 63 -12.77 16.27 9.54
C GLN A 63 -11.66 15.89 8.55
N TYR A 64 -10.67 15.09 8.98
CA TYR A 64 -9.50 14.75 8.14
C TYR A 64 -9.33 13.25 7.89
N LEU A 65 -9.63 12.38 8.85
CA LEU A 65 -9.38 10.93 8.68
C LEU A 65 -10.49 10.25 7.89
N VAL A 66 -11.75 10.64 8.07
CA VAL A 66 -12.87 10.10 7.28
C VAL A 66 -12.69 10.37 5.78
N PRO A 67 -12.45 11.61 5.31
CA PRO A 67 -12.27 11.86 3.88
C PRO A 67 -11.03 11.18 3.28
N VAL A 68 -9.94 11.11 4.06
CA VAL A 68 -8.70 10.45 3.62
C VAL A 68 -8.91 8.94 3.49
N SER A 69 -9.64 8.32 4.43
CA SER A 69 -9.96 6.90 4.36
C SER A 69 -10.85 6.55 3.15
N GLU A 70 -11.87 7.38 2.85
CA GLU A 70 -12.70 7.19 1.65
C GLU A 70 -11.91 7.35 0.35
N PHE A 71 -10.98 8.33 0.31
CA PHE A 71 -10.12 8.52 -0.85
C PHE A 71 -9.19 7.31 -1.06
N MET A 72 -8.54 6.85 0.01
CA MET A 72 -7.67 5.67 -0.03
C MET A 72 -8.44 4.41 -0.44
N TRP A 73 -9.68 4.25 0.05
CA TRP A 73 -10.57 3.17 -0.35
C TRP A 73 -10.93 3.23 -1.84
N LYS A 74 -11.32 4.41 -2.34
CA LYS A 74 -11.59 4.60 -3.78
C LYS A 74 -10.38 4.28 -4.63
N LEU A 75 -9.20 4.74 -4.22
CA LEU A 75 -7.95 4.47 -4.92
C LEU A 75 -7.61 2.98 -4.92
N PHE A 76 -7.86 2.28 -3.80
CA PHE A 76 -7.72 0.84 -3.69
C PHE A 76 -8.69 0.07 -4.60
N THR A 77 -9.99 0.41 -4.57
CA THR A 77 -10.99 -0.22 -5.46
C THR A 77 -10.75 0.07 -6.93
N TRP A 78 -10.16 1.22 -7.26
CA TRP A 78 -9.78 1.54 -8.64
C TRP A 78 -8.54 0.74 -9.09
N LEU A 79 -7.61 0.48 -8.17
CA LEU A 79 -6.38 -0.28 -8.45
C LEU A 79 -6.62 -1.79 -8.56
N ILE A 80 -7.67 -2.30 -7.90
CA ILE A 80 -8.09 -3.71 -7.98
C ILE A 80 -9.30 -3.81 -8.91
N PRO A 81 -9.11 -4.12 -10.21
CA PRO A 81 -10.25 -4.35 -11.10
C PRO A 81 -11.02 -5.60 -10.67
N GLY A 82 -12.30 -5.45 -10.31
CA GLY A 82 -13.22 -6.57 -10.08
C GLY A 82 -13.80 -6.72 -8.66
N LEU A 83 -13.66 -5.72 -7.78
CA LEU A 83 -14.49 -5.60 -6.57
C LEU A 83 -15.86 -4.98 -6.86
#